data_AF-A0A1J4RG96-F1
#
_entry.id   AF-A0A1J4RG96-F1
#
_cell.length_a   1.000
_cell.length_b   1.000
_cell.length_c   1.000
_cell.angle_alpha   90.00
_cell.angle_beta   90.00
_cell.angle_gamma   90.00
#
_symmetry.space_group_name_H-M   'P 1'
#
loop_
_entity.id
_entity.type
_entity.pdbx_description
1 polymer ?
#
loop_
_entity_poly.entity_id
_entity_poly.type
_entity_poly.pdbx_seq_one_letter_code
_entity_poly.pdbx_strand_id
1 'polypeptide(L)'
;MAKEEDPKVYLVKAKLYRFTSLLFVTIGIFVFCVLYVKYIDGRLLESLKSPYTIFYFLVPFAPGAVLTILADRAEKKYRSFAEKK
;
A
#
# COMPACT_ATOMS: atom_id res chain seq x y z
N MET A 1 -7.37 11.60 31.10
CA MET A 1 -7.96 10.25 30.98
C MET A 1 -7.89 9.83 29.53
N ALA A 2 -6.91 9.00 29.16
CA ALA A 2 -6.85 8.43 27.82
C ALA A 2 -8.07 7.52 27.69
N LYS A 3 -9.01 7.86 26.79
CA LYS A 3 -10.09 6.93 26.41
C LYS A 3 -9.39 5.66 25.94
N GLU A 4 -9.52 4.57 26.68
CA GLU A 4 -9.12 3.24 26.22
C GLU A 4 -9.94 2.98 24.95
N GLU A 5 -9.33 3.23 23.78
CA GLU A 5 -9.96 2.90 22.51
C GLU A 5 -10.19 1.39 22.49
N ASP A 6 -11.44 0.97 22.33
CA ASP A 6 -11.81 -0.45 22.25
C ASP A 6 -10.88 -1.14 21.22
N PRO A 7 -10.19 -2.24 21.57
CA PRO A 7 -9.29 -2.94 20.67
C PRO A 7 -9.95 -3.27 19.31
N LYS A 8 -11.27 -3.45 19.26
CA LYS A 8 -12.02 -3.64 18.01
C LYS A 8 -11.82 -2.48 17.01
N VAL A 9 -11.62 -1.25 17.47
CA VAL A 9 -11.37 -0.08 16.61
C VAL A 9 -10.08 -0.25 15.81
N TYR A 10 -9.03 -0.78 16.44
CA TYR A 10 -7.75 -1.04 15.76
C TYR A 10 -7.87 -2.14 14.70
N LEU A 11 -8.67 -3.18 14.97
CA LEU A 11 -8.95 -4.23 14.01
C LEU A 11 -9.72 -3.71 12.78
N VAL A 12 -10.75 -2.88 13.00
CA VAL A 12 -11.51 -2.26 11.90
C VAL A 12 -10.61 -1.33 11.08
N LYS A 13 -9.79 -0.48 11.73
CA LYS A 13 -8.82 0.39 11.05
C LYS A 13 -7.84 -0.44 10.20
N ALA A 14 -7.30 -1.52 10.76
CA ALA A 14 -6.38 -2.40 10.04
C ALA A 14 -7.02 -3.01 8.79
N LYS A 15 -8.23 -3.55 8.90
CA LYS A 15 -8.99 -4.10 7.75
C LYS A 15 -9.29 -3.03 6.70
N LEU A 16 -9.70 -1.84 7.12
CA LEU A 16 -9.98 -0.73 6.20
C LEU A 16 -8.73 -0.31 5.44
N TYR A 17 -7.61 -0.08 6.13
CA TYR A 17 -6.34 0.25 5.48
C TYR A 17 -5.86 -0.83 4.52
N ARG A 18 -6.07 -2.11 4.87
CA ARG A 18 -5.69 -3.23 4.01
C ARG A 18 -6.55 -3.32 2.75
N PHE A 19 -7.86 -3.09 2.87
CA PHE A 19 -8.77 -3.03 1.72
C PHE A 19 -8.45 -1.84 0.80
N THR A 20 -8.26 -0.65 1.38
CA THR A 20 -7.90 0.54 0.61
C THR A 20 -6.53 0.39 -0.04
N SER A 21 -5.56 -0.24 0.64
CA SER A 21 -4.26 -0.58 0.04
C SER A 21 -4.42 -1.43 -1.21
N LEU A 22 -5.25 -2.48 -1.15
CA LEU A 22 -5.52 -3.34 -2.31
C LEU A 22 -6.10 -2.54 -3.48
N LEU A 23 -7.04 -1.61 -3.24
CA LEU A 23 -7.56 -0.72 -4.28
C LEU A 23 -6.44 0.11 -4.93
N PHE A 24 -5.56 0.71 -4.13
CA PHE A 24 -4.43 1.48 -4.67
C PHE A 24 -3.43 0.62 -5.42
N VAL A 25 -3.16 -0.60 -4.98
CA VAL A 25 -2.31 -1.54 -5.72
C VAL A 25 -2.94 -1.88 -7.07
N THR A 26 -4.24 -2.18 -7.11
CA THR A 26 -4.95 -2.46 -8.37
C THR A 26 -4.91 -1.26 -9.32
N ILE A 27 -5.16 -0.04 -8.80
CA ILE A 27 -5.04 1.19 -9.59
C ILE A 27 -3.59 1.38 -10.07
N GLY A 28 -2.61 1.15 -9.21
CA GLY A 28 -1.18 1.24 -9.53
C GLY A 28 -0.78 0.32 -10.68
N ILE A 29 -1.27 -0.93 -10.68
CA ILE A 29 -1.08 -1.88 -11.79
C ILE A 29 -1.70 -1.33 -13.07
N PHE A 30 -2.91 -0.79 -13.00
CA PHE A 30 -3.61 -0.27 -14.17
C PHE A 30 -2.85 0.92 -14.79
N VAL A 31 -2.43 1.87 -13.94
CA VAL A 31 -1.61 3.03 -14.34
C VAL A 31 -0.27 2.56 -14.92
N PHE A 32 0.39 1.59 -14.29
CA PHE A 32 1.63 1.00 -14.78
C PHE A 32 1.45 0.42 -16.20
N CYS A 33 0.40 -0.36 -16.44
CA CYS A 33 0.12 -0.92 -17.76
C CYS A 33 -0.12 0.18 -18.81
N VAL A 34 -0.87 1.23 -18.48
CA VAL A 34 -1.09 2.36 -19.39
C VAL A 34 0.22 3.08 -19.71
N LEU A 35 1.04 3.37 -18.70
CA LEU A 35 2.35 4.00 -18.89
C LEU A 35 3.28 3.13 -19.72
N TYR A 36 3.26 1.82 -19.49
CA TYR A 36 4.06 0.87 -20.24
C TYR A 36 3.71 0.89 -21.73
N VAL A 37 2.43 0.74 -22.07
CA VAL A 37 1.98 0.72 -23.47
C VAL A 37 2.25 2.06 -24.15
N LYS A 38 2.09 3.17 -23.42
CA LYS A 38 2.17 4.51 -24.01
C LYS A 38 3.60 5.06 -24.16
N TYR A 39 4.53 4.70 -23.28
CA TYR A 39 5.85 5.36 -23.21
C TYR A 39 7.04 4.43 -23.45
N ILE A 40 6.84 3.11 -23.42
CA ILE A 40 7.94 2.13 -23.38
C ILE A 40 8.00 1.32 -24.68
N ASP A 41 6.97 1.36 -25.54
CA ASP A 41 6.89 0.65 -26.83
C ASP A 41 7.37 -0.81 -26.75
N GLY A 42 7.07 -1.49 -25.65
CA GLY A 42 7.45 -2.89 -25.43
C GLY A 42 8.90 -3.14 -24.99
N ARG A 43 9.76 -2.12 -24.87
CA ARG A 43 11.18 -2.26 -24.49
C ARG A 43 11.41 -2.14 -22.99
N LEU A 44 10.68 -2.92 -22.20
CA LEU A 44 10.69 -2.84 -20.73
C LEU A 44 12.11 -2.92 -20.14
N LEU A 45 12.91 -3.89 -20.60
CA LEU A 45 14.28 -4.11 -20.10
C LEU A 45 15.21 -2.93 -20.36
N GLU A 46 15.02 -2.22 -21.47
CA GLU A 46 15.85 -1.07 -21.81
C GLU A 46 15.47 0.15 -20.97
N SER A 47 14.17 0.35 -20.75
CA SER A 47 13.66 1.43 -19.91
C SER A 47 13.97 1.25 -18.42
N LEU A 48 14.10 0.02 -17.93
CA LEU A 48 14.55 -0.27 -16.56
C LEU A 48 16.02 0.11 -16.31
N LYS A 49 16.83 0.38 -17.34
CA LYS A 49 18.20 0.90 -17.15
C LYS A 49 18.21 2.35 -16.65
N SER A 50 17.12 3.09 -16.84
CA SER A 50 16.98 4.44 -16.34
C SER A 50 16.36 4.41 -14.93
N PRO A 51 17.07 4.91 -13.90
CA PRO A 51 16.56 4.93 -12.53
C PRO A 51 15.29 5.78 -12.39
N TYR A 52 15.14 6.83 -13.20
CA TYR A 52 13.94 7.66 -13.23
C TYR A 52 12.71 6.87 -13.68
N THR A 53 12.86 5.98 -14.65
CA THR A 53 11.75 5.14 -15.13
C THR A 53 11.27 4.19 -14.04
N ILE A 54 12.20 3.58 -13.31
CA ILE A 54 11.86 2.74 -12.14
C ILE A 54 11.08 3.56 -11.12
N PHE A 55 11.54 4.78 -10.82
CA PHE A 55 10.84 5.66 -9.89
C PHE A 55 9.42 5.98 -10.35
N TYR A 56 9.23 6.37 -11.61
CA TYR A 56 7.90 6.63 -12.17
C TYR A 56 6.99 5.40 -12.15
N PHE A 57 7.54 4.20 -12.33
CA PHE A 57 6.78 2.96 -12.20
C PHE A 57 6.37 2.66 -10.75
N LEU A 58 7.18 3.04 -9.76
CA LEU A 58 6.89 2.78 -8.35
C LEU A 58 5.93 3.80 -7.73
N VAL A 59 5.94 5.05 -8.21
CA VAL A 59 5.09 6.14 -7.70
C VAL A 59 3.60 5.77 -7.59
N PRO A 60 2.95 5.14 -8.60
CA PRO A 60 1.55 4.71 -8.50
C PRO A 60 1.25 3.75 -7.36
N PHE A 61 2.26 2.98 -6.90
CA PHE A 61 2.12 1.99 -5.83
C PHE A 61 2.41 2.55 -4.44
N ALA A 62 3.07 3.72 -4.35
CA ALA A 62 3.43 4.36 -3.09
C ALA A 62 2.25 4.52 -2.10
N PRO A 63 1.07 5.03 -2.48
CA PRO A 63 -0.05 5.15 -1.55
C PRO A 63 -0.52 3.79 -1.00
N GLY A 64 -0.53 2.74 -1.84
CA GLY A 64 -0.84 1.37 -1.41
C GLY A 64 0.19 0.86 -0.39
N ALA A 65 1.49 1.05 -0.67
CA ALA A 65 2.56 0.65 0.24
C ALA A 65 2.44 1.34 1.62
N VAL A 66 2.16 2.64 1.64
CA VAL A 66 1.94 3.39 2.90
C VAL A 66 0.75 2.82 3.68
N LEU A 67 -0.38 2.57 3.01
CA LEU A 67 -1.57 2.01 3.65
C LEU A 67 -1.33 0.60 4.20
N THR A 68 -0.55 -0.24 3.51
CA THR A 68 -0.14 -1.55 4.02
C THR A 68 0.65 -1.41 5.33
N ILE A 69 1.62 -0.49 5.38
CA ILE A 69 2.41 -0.26 6.60
C ILE A 69 1.52 0.22 7.75
N LEU A 70 0.55 1.11 7.46
CA LEU A 70 -0.40 1.57 8.47
C LEU A 70 -1.34 0.45 8.95
N ALA A 71 -1.78 -0.43 8.05
CA ALA A 71 -2.57 -1.60 8.38
C ALA A 71 -1.81 -2.54 9.33
N ASP A 72 -0.56 -2.86 9.00
CA ASP A 72 0.29 -3.72 9.82
C ASP A 72 0.57 -3.12 11.20
N ARG A 73 0.78 -1.79 11.28
CA ARG A 73 0.92 -1.09 12.56
C ARG A 73 -0.35 -1.15 13.40
N ALA A 74 -1.52 -0.96 12.78
CA ALA A 74 -2.80 -1.05 13.48
C ALA A 74 -3.09 -2.48 13.97
N GLU A 75 -2.76 -3.49 13.16
CA GLU A 75 -2.91 -4.90 13.52
C GLU A 75 -1.96 -5.30 14.67
N LYS A 76 -0.70 -4.87 14.63
CA LYS A 76 0.25 -5.08 15.73
C LYS A 76 -0.24 -4.46 17.04
N LYS A 77 -0.80 -3.24 16.98
CA LYS A 77 -1.43 -2.62 18.16
C LYS A 77 -2.59 -3.47 18.68
N TYR A 78 -3.52 -3.87 17.82
CA TYR A 78 -4.62 -4.78 18.21
C TYR A 78 -4.14 -6.04 18.92
N ARG A 79 -3.16 -6.75 18.35
CA ARG A 79 -2.60 -7.99 18.94
C ARG A 79 -2.01 -7.74 20.32
N SER A 80 -1.27 -6.64 20.50
CA SER A 80 -0.69 -6.30 21.81
C SER A 80 -1.74 -6.02 22.90
N PHE A 81 -2.95 -5.57 22.53
CA PHE A 81 -4.07 -5.45 23.46
C PHE A 81 -4.79 -6.78 23.71
N ALA A 82 -4.84 -7.66 22.70
CA ALA A 82 -5.45 -8.98 22.82
C ALA A 82 -4.60 -9.97 23.63
N GLU A 83 -3.27 -9.90 23.55
CA GLU A 83 -2.32 -10.76 24.28
C GLU A 83 -2.10 -10.32 25.74
N LYS A 84 -2.47 -9.08 26.10
CA LYS A 84 -2.42 -8.57 27.48
C LYS A 84 -3.62 -8.99 28.34
N LYS A 85 -4.56 -9.74 27.78
CA LYS A 85 -5.82 -10.15 28.41
C LYS A 85 -5.82 -11.65 28.66
#